data_AF-A0A6V7KTH5-F1
#
_entry.id   AF-A0A6V7KTH5-F1
#
_cell.length_a   1.000
_cell.length_b   1.000
_cell.length_c   1.000
_cell.angle_alpha   90.00
_cell.angle_beta   90.00
_cell.angle_gamma   90.00
#
_symmetry.space_group_name_H-M   'P 1'
#
loop_
_entity.id
_entity.type
_entity.pdbx_description
1 polymer ?
#
loop_
_entity_poly.entity_id
_entity_poly.type
_entity_poly.pdbx_seq_one_letter_code
_entity_poly.pdbx_strand_id
1 'polypeptide(L)'
;LCDSYPAIWAVPAAATDEDLQASAAFRSRGRLPVLSWIHPESQATITRCAQPLVGVGGKRSREDERYVQLIMDANAQSHKLFIMDARPMANAIANKAKG
;
A
#
# COMPACT_ATOMS: atom_id res chain seq x y z
N LEU A 1 -10.92 -1.52 -10.74
CA LEU A 1 -9.61 -1.15 -10.15
C LEU A 1 -8.72 -2.37 -9.92
N CYS A 2 -9.20 -3.44 -9.28
CA CYS A 2 -8.44 -4.68 -9.12
C CYS A 2 -9.39 -5.89 -9.09
N ASP A 3 -9.34 -6.73 -10.12
CA ASP A 3 -10.27 -7.87 -10.28
C ASP A 3 -10.00 -8.99 -9.26
N SER A 4 -8.82 -8.99 -8.63
CA SER A 4 -8.44 -9.97 -7.61
C SER A 4 -8.75 -9.54 -6.17
N TYR A 5 -9.42 -8.40 -5.98
CA TYR A 5 -9.87 -7.87 -4.70
C TYR A 5 -11.40 -8.03 -4.56
N PRO A 6 -11.95 -7.98 -3.33
CA PRO A 6 -13.40 -8.01 -3.12
C PRO A 6 -14.09 -6.77 -3.70
N ALA A 7 -15.42 -6.73 -3.73
CA ALA A 7 -16.16 -5.59 -4.28
C ALA A 7 -16.09 -4.31 -3.42
N ILE A 8 -15.86 -4.45 -2.10
CA ILE A 8 -15.90 -3.34 -1.13
C ILE A 8 -14.56 -3.25 -0.41
N TRP A 9 -13.97 -2.05 -0.37
CA TRP A 9 -12.69 -1.76 0.28
C TRP A 9 -12.86 -0.66 1.32
N ALA A 10 -12.15 -0.80 2.45
CA ALA A 10 -11.95 0.30 3.38
C ALA A 10 -10.55 0.91 3.14
N VAL A 11 -10.52 2.22 2.96
CA VAL A 11 -9.36 3.04 2.59
C VAL A 11 -9.31 4.29 3.49
N PRO A 12 -8.18 5.04 3.56
CA PRO A 12 -8.13 6.27 4.33
C PRO A 12 -9.23 7.26 3.91
N ALA A 13 -9.94 7.85 4.88
CA ALA A 13 -11.06 8.75 4.58
C ALA A 13 -10.65 10.00 3.79
N ALA A 14 -9.38 10.40 3.85
CA ALA A 14 -8.82 11.52 3.10
C ALA A 14 -8.30 11.14 1.69
N ALA A 15 -8.40 9.87 1.28
CA ALA A 15 -8.01 9.44 -0.05
C ALA A 15 -9.14 9.71 -1.06
N THR A 16 -8.79 10.19 -2.26
CA THR A 16 -9.73 10.36 -3.38
C THR A 16 -9.69 9.16 -4.33
N ASP A 17 -10.65 9.07 -5.25
CA ASP A 17 -10.67 8.00 -6.26
C ASP A 17 -9.45 8.06 -7.19
N GLU A 18 -8.94 9.26 -7.49
CA GLU A 18 -7.69 9.44 -8.26
C GLU A 18 -6.49 8.86 -7.51
N ASP A 19 -6.46 9.00 -6.19
CA ASP A 19 -5.40 8.43 -5.35
C ASP A 19 -5.41 6.90 -5.40
N LEU A 20 -6.60 6.31 -5.35
CA LEU A 20 -6.80 4.87 -5.48
C LEU A 20 -6.33 4.38 -6.86
N GLN A 21 -6.69 5.09 -7.93
CA GLN A 21 -6.26 4.78 -9.29
C GLN A 21 -4.73 4.85 -9.44
N ALA A 22 -4.12 5.91 -8.94
CA ALA A 22 -2.68 6.10 -9.04
C ALA A 22 -1.88 5.09 -8.20
N SER A 23 -2.29 4.83 -6.94
CA SER A 23 -1.65 3.79 -6.12
C SER A 23 -1.83 2.39 -6.73
N ALA A 24 -3.03 2.07 -7.24
CA ALA A 24 -3.27 0.79 -7.93
C ALA A 24 -2.35 0.63 -9.16
N ALA A 25 -2.15 1.69 -9.95
CA ALA A 25 -1.26 1.64 -11.11
C ALA A 25 0.20 1.34 -10.76
N PHE A 26 0.65 1.70 -9.56
CA PHE A 26 2.01 1.43 -9.08
C PHE A 26 2.16 0.10 -8.31
N ARG A 27 1.06 -0.63 -8.10
CA ARG A 27 1.04 -1.87 -7.31
C ARG A 27 0.78 -3.05 -8.22
N SER A 28 1.56 -4.13 -8.04
CA SER A 28 1.44 -5.31 -8.90
C SER A 28 -0.01 -5.83 -8.94
N ARG A 29 -0.55 -5.98 -10.15
CA ARG A 29 -1.94 -6.39 -10.42
C ARG A 29 -3.02 -5.43 -9.87
N GLY A 30 -2.72 -4.16 -9.65
CA GLY A 30 -3.68 -3.19 -9.13
C GLY A 30 -3.96 -3.33 -7.63
N ARG A 31 -3.23 -4.19 -6.92
CA ARG A 31 -3.49 -4.55 -5.52
C ARG A 31 -2.91 -3.52 -4.56
N LEU A 32 -3.53 -2.35 -4.55
CA LEU A 32 -3.20 -1.23 -3.65
C LEU A 32 -3.39 -1.57 -2.17
N PRO A 33 -2.83 -0.77 -1.24
CA PRO A 33 -3.04 -0.96 0.19
C PRO A 33 -4.50 -0.74 0.59
N VAL A 34 -5.10 -1.76 1.19
CA VAL A 34 -6.48 -1.73 1.72
C VAL A 34 -6.52 -2.29 3.14
N LEU A 35 -7.46 -1.80 3.95
CA LEU A 35 -7.63 -2.22 5.34
C LEU A 35 -7.97 -3.71 5.43
N SER A 36 -7.30 -4.41 6.35
CA SER A 36 -7.65 -5.78 6.74
C SER A 36 -8.17 -5.85 8.16
N TRP A 37 -7.62 -5.02 9.06
CA TRP A 37 -8.03 -4.97 10.46
C TRP A 37 -7.67 -3.61 11.08
N ILE A 38 -8.44 -3.19 12.09
CA ILE A 38 -8.21 -1.97 12.87
C ILE A 38 -8.36 -2.28 14.37
N HIS A 39 -7.43 -1.79 15.17
CA HIS A 39 -7.48 -1.92 16.62
C HIS A 39 -8.56 -1.00 17.21
N PRO A 40 -9.48 -1.49 18.06
CA PRO A 40 -10.64 -0.72 18.51
C PRO A 40 -10.30 0.51 19.37
N GLU A 41 -9.20 0.47 20.11
CA GLU A 41 -8.78 1.60 20.96
C GLU A 41 -7.73 2.49 20.27
N SER A 42 -6.54 1.95 19.98
CA SER A 42 -5.43 2.71 19.40
C SER A 42 -5.62 3.14 17.94
N GLN A 43 -6.63 2.63 17.23
CA GLN A 43 -6.84 2.84 15.80
C GLN A 43 -5.68 2.39 14.91
N ALA A 44 -4.72 1.62 15.44
CA ALA A 44 -3.66 1.02 14.63
C ALA A 44 -4.24 0.05 13.61
N THR A 45 -3.80 0.13 12.35
CA THR A 45 -4.33 -0.67 11.26
C THR A 45 -3.35 -1.71 10.77
N ILE A 46 -3.89 -2.84 10.31
CA ILE A 46 -3.20 -3.78 9.43
C ILE A 46 -3.77 -3.57 8.03
N THR A 47 -2.91 -3.12 7.12
CA THR A 47 -3.25 -2.96 5.70
C THR A 47 -2.48 -3.98 4.86
N ARG A 48 -3.06 -4.42 3.74
CA ARG A 48 -2.45 -5.40 2.83
C ARG A 48 -2.38 -4.86 1.41
N CYS A 49 -1.30 -5.19 0.69
CA CYS A 49 -1.10 -4.81 -0.71
C CYS A 49 -0.20 -5.83 -1.43
N ALA A 50 -0.03 -5.67 -2.74
CA ALA A 50 1.07 -6.28 -3.47
C ALA A 50 2.33 -5.39 -3.46
N GLN A 51 3.43 -5.96 -3.96
CA GLN A 51 4.69 -5.24 -4.13
C GLN A 51 4.53 -4.00 -5.03
N PRO A 52 5.28 -2.92 -4.76
CA PRO A 52 5.35 -1.77 -5.66
C PRO A 52 6.17 -2.10 -6.93
N LEU A 53 5.81 -1.49 -8.06
CA LEU A 53 6.43 -1.67 -9.37
C LEU A 53 7.67 -0.80 -9.56
N VAL A 54 8.60 -0.88 -8.60
CA VAL A 54 9.84 -0.08 -8.55
C VAL A 54 10.77 -0.41 -9.73
N GLY A 55 10.90 -1.69 -10.07
CA GLY A 55 11.81 -2.17 -11.11
C GLY A 55 13.29 -1.88 -10.85
N VAL A 56 14.14 -2.26 -11.81
CA VAL A 56 15.59 -1.97 -11.79
C VAL A 56 15.90 -0.48 -11.81
N GLY A 57 15.06 0.32 -12.47
CA GLY A 57 15.24 1.77 -12.60
C GLY A 57 14.94 2.56 -11.32
N GLY A 58 14.50 1.90 -10.24
CA GLY A 58 14.22 2.58 -8.97
C GLY A 58 13.05 3.56 -9.07
N LYS A 59 12.03 3.25 -9.88
CA LYS A 59 10.85 4.09 -10.05
C LYS A 59 10.16 4.32 -8.70
N ARG A 60 9.60 5.51 -8.54
CA ARG A 60 8.79 5.93 -7.40
C ARG A 60 7.47 6.49 -7.91
N SER A 61 6.41 6.35 -7.14
CA SER A 61 5.13 7.03 -7.36
C SER A 61 4.88 7.96 -6.19
N ARG A 62 4.77 9.26 -6.46
CA ARG A 62 4.46 10.25 -5.44
C ARG A 62 3.06 10.03 -4.87
N GLU A 63 2.16 9.54 -5.72
CA GLU A 63 0.78 9.25 -5.41
C GLU A 63 0.69 8.04 -4.48
N ASP A 64 1.43 6.94 -4.75
CA ASP A 64 1.50 5.79 -3.84
C ASP A 64 2.16 6.16 -2.50
N GLU A 65 3.22 6.98 -2.52
CA GLU A 65 3.86 7.48 -1.30
C GLU A 65 2.91 8.34 -0.46
N ARG A 66 2.17 9.25 -1.10
CA ARG A 66 1.14 10.06 -0.44
C ARG A 66 0.01 9.17 0.10
N TYR A 67 -0.42 8.15 -0.64
CA TYR A 67 -1.44 7.22 -0.20
C TYR A 67 -1.00 6.43 1.05
N VAL A 68 0.27 5.98 1.08
CA VAL A 68 0.86 5.35 2.27
C VAL A 68 0.97 6.33 3.45
N GLN A 69 1.27 7.60 3.17
CA GLN A 69 1.26 8.67 4.18
C GLN A 69 -0.13 8.86 4.79
N LEU A 70 -1.21 8.85 3.98
CA LEU A 70 -2.58 8.94 4.48
C LEU A 70 -2.96 7.77 5.41
N ILE A 71 -2.41 6.58 5.20
CA ILE A 71 -2.60 5.44 6.11
C ILE A 71 -1.94 5.71 7.47
N MET A 72 -0.75 6.31 7.47
CA MET A 72 -0.06 6.70 8.70
C MET A 72 -0.84 7.81 9.43
N ASP A 73 -1.25 8.85 8.71
CA ASP A 73 -1.97 10.01 9.26
C ASP A 73 -3.37 9.64 9.81
N ALA A 74 -3.97 8.56 9.30
CA ALA A 74 -5.22 8.02 9.84
C ALA A 74 -5.09 7.50 11.29
N ASN A 75 -3.87 7.24 11.77
CA ASN A 75 -3.60 6.93 13.17
C ASN A 75 -2.92 8.11 13.87
N ALA A 76 -3.71 8.91 14.59
CA ALA A 76 -3.22 10.06 15.35
C ALA A 76 -2.24 9.72 16.50
N GLN A 77 -2.11 8.44 16.86
CA GLN A 77 -1.28 8.00 17.99
C GLN A 77 0.16 7.59 17.57
N SER A 78 0.48 7.56 16.27
CA SER A 78 1.81 7.16 15.80
C SER A 78 2.28 7.97 14.59
N HIS A 79 3.54 8.38 14.60
CA HIS A 79 4.23 8.99 13.46
C HIS A 79 5.14 8.00 12.70
N LYS A 80 4.93 6.70 12.91
CA LYS A 80 5.68 5.64 12.24
C LYS A 80 4.74 4.59 11.67
N LEU A 81 5.02 4.19 10.43
CA LEU A 81 4.40 3.07 9.73
C LEU A 81 5.45 1.99 9.47
N PHE A 82 5.08 0.74 9.73
CA PHE A 82 5.94 -0.41 9.45
C PHE A 82 5.46 -1.10 8.17
N ILE A 83 6.40 -1.33 7.25
CA ILE A 83 6.15 -2.15 6.05
C ILE A 83 6.82 -3.50 6.26
N MET A 84 6.02 -4.56 6.33
CA MET A 84 6.49 -5.93 6.51
C MET A 84 6.41 -6.67 5.17
N ASP A 85 7.55 -6.80 4.48
CA ASP A 85 7.65 -7.68 3.31
C ASP A 85 7.84 -9.12 3.79
N ALA A 86 6.88 -9.99 3.46
CA ALA A 86 6.91 -11.39 3.88
C ALA A 86 8.01 -12.21 3.20
N ARG A 87 8.69 -11.67 2.19
CA ARG A 87 9.73 -12.36 1.45
C ARG A 87 11.10 -12.23 2.13
N PRO A 88 11.96 -13.24 1.98
CA PRO A 88 13.39 -13.05 2.21
C PRO A 88 13.97 -11.95 1.33
N MET A 89 14.98 -11.23 1.83
CA MET A 89 15.62 -10.11 1.13
C MET A 89 16.05 -10.46 -0.31
N ALA A 90 16.63 -11.65 -0.52
CA ALA A 90 17.05 -12.11 -1.85
C ALA A 90 15.88 -12.19 -2.84
N ASN A 91 14.70 -12.62 -2.39
CA ASN A 91 13.51 -12.73 -3.23
C ASN A 91 12.93 -11.34 -3.52
N ALA A 92 13.01 -10.40 -2.59
CA ALA A 92 12.59 -9.02 -2.82
C ALA A 92 13.48 -8.34 -3.89
N ILE A 93 14.80 -8.53 -3.81
CA ILE A 93 15.77 -8.03 -4.81
C ILE A 93 15.51 -8.67 -6.18
N ALA A 94 15.31 -9.99 -6.23
CA ALA A 94 15.03 -10.70 -7.48
C ALA A 94 13.74 -10.20 -8.16
N ASN A 95 12.68 -9.90 -7.40
CA ASN A 95 11.46 -9.33 -7.96
C ASN A 95 11.66 -7.89 -8.44
N LYS A 96 12.43 -7.07 -7.71
CA LYS A 96 12.79 -5.73 -8.18
C LYS A 96 13.50 -5.78 -9.53
N ALA A 97 14.31 -6.80 -9.79
CA ALA A 97 14.97 -6.98 -11.07
C ALA A 97 14.00 -7.37 -12.22
N LYS A 98 12.90 -8.07 -11.90
CA LYS A 98 11.90 -8.52 -12.88
C LYS A 98 10.87 -7.45 -13.23
N GLY A 99 10.64 -6.48 -12.34
CA GLY A 99 9.57 -5.49 -12.47
C GLY A 99 8.32 -5.90 -11.73
#